data_AF-A0A2D4ES94-F1
#
_entry.id   AF-A0A2D4ES94-F1
#
_cell.length_a   1.000
_cell.length_b   1.000
_cell.length_c   1.000
_cell.angle_alpha   90.00
_cell.angle_beta   90.00
_cell.angle_gamma   90.00
#
_symmetry.space_group_name_H-M   'P 1'
#
loop_
_entity.id
_entity.type
_entity.pdbx_description
1 polymer ?
#
loop_
_entity_poly.entity_id
_entity_poly.type
_entity_poly.pdbx_seq_one_letter_code
_entity_poly.pdbx_strand_id
1 'polypeptide(L)'
;VLMLLLTVPPAYSEVHQSLGRCLNALIATLGPEVQGSSAAVSALRASCLLGCAVMQDNPDCLVQAQAISCLQQLHMFAPHHVNLSSLVKCLCMNLSSSYLLLRRAVLACLHQLVQREAVEVSEHAVALTKDSREDFIPGVNIGEIGLEGALLSLLDKELDPKLCQDIRET
;
A
#
# COMPACT_ATOMS: atom_id res chain seq x y z
N VAL A 1 -1.77 -8.01 23.13
CA VAL A 1 -1.12 -6.69 22.93
C VAL A 1 -1.45 -6.12 21.56
N LEU A 2 -1.13 -6.78 20.44
CA LEU A 2 -1.52 -6.32 19.08
C LEU A 2 -3.02 -6.01 18.95
N MET A 3 -3.90 -6.95 19.31
CA MET A 3 -5.35 -6.72 19.31
C MET A 3 -5.83 -5.57 20.21
N LEU A 4 -5.08 -5.24 21.27
CA LEU A 4 -5.39 -4.11 22.16
C LEU A 4 -5.00 -2.77 21.53
N LEU A 5 -3.96 -2.74 20.69
CA LEU A 5 -3.58 -1.55 19.92
C LEU A 5 -4.59 -1.26 18.78
N LEU A 6 -5.28 -2.29 18.29
CA LEU A 6 -6.32 -2.16 17.26
C LEU A 6 -7.63 -1.54 17.80
N THR A 7 -7.80 -1.41 19.11
CA THR A 7 -8.98 -0.81 19.75
C THR A 7 -8.74 0.62 20.26
N VAL A 8 -7.54 1.17 20.04
CA VAL A 8 -7.20 2.53 20.49
C VAL A 8 -7.86 3.55 19.55
N PRO A 9 -8.53 4.60 20.08
CA PRO A 9 -9.10 5.65 19.25
C PRO A 9 -8.04 6.24 18.28
N PRO A 10 -8.42 6.58 17.04
CA PRO A 10 -7.51 7.11 16.02
C PRO A 10 -6.85 8.44 16.43
N ALA A 11 -7.30 9.06 17.53
CA ALA A 11 -6.71 10.25 18.14
C ALA A 11 -5.24 10.07 18.59
N TYR A 12 -4.73 8.84 18.71
CA TYR A 12 -3.33 8.56 19.05
C TYR A 12 -2.58 8.00 17.83
N SER A 13 -2.27 8.88 16.87
CA SER A 13 -1.51 8.47 15.67
C SER A 13 -0.11 7.94 16.03
N GLU A 14 0.52 8.41 17.11
CA GLU A 14 1.80 7.91 17.61
C GLU A 14 1.77 6.40 17.92
N VAL A 15 0.64 5.90 18.44
CA VAL A 15 0.47 4.46 18.74
C VAL A 15 0.44 3.66 17.44
N HIS A 16 -0.31 4.13 16.45
CA HIS A 16 -0.38 3.49 15.14
C HIS A 16 0.95 3.58 14.38
N GLN A 17 1.69 4.67 14.55
CA GLN A 17 3.04 4.78 14.00
C GLN A 17 4.03 3.82 14.67
N SER A 18 3.91 3.63 15.99
CA SER A 18 4.71 2.65 16.71
C SER A 18 4.37 1.22 16.26
N LEU A 19 3.09 0.93 16.04
CA LEU A 19 2.62 -0.33 15.49
C LEU A 19 3.21 -0.57 14.09
N GLY A 20 3.15 0.43 13.20
CA GLY A 20 3.73 0.35 11.86
C GLY A 20 5.23 0.04 11.87
N ARG A 21 6.00 0.72 12.72
CA ARG A 21 7.44 0.44 12.90
C ARG A 21 7.69 -0.98 13.40
N CYS A 22 6.91 -1.43 14.39
CA CYS A 22 7.02 -2.77 14.94
C CYS A 22 6.69 -3.85 13.91
N LEU A 23 5.61 -3.68 13.15
CA LEU A 23 5.21 -4.61 12.09
C LEU A 23 6.25 -4.67 10.99
N ASN A 24 6.74 -3.52 10.52
CA ASN A 24 7.78 -3.47 9.49
C ASN A 24 9.07 -4.17 9.94
N ALA A 25 9.52 -3.93 11.18
CA ALA A 25 10.69 -4.59 11.73
C ALA A 25 10.49 -6.11 11.88
N LEU A 26 9.30 -6.52 12.34
CA LEU A 26 8.94 -7.92 12.48
C LEU A 26 8.91 -8.65 11.13
N ILE A 27 8.25 -8.08 10.13
CA ILE A 27 8.16 -8.65 8.77
C ILE A 27 9.56 -8.76 8.17
N ALA A 28 10.38 -7.70 8.27
CA ALA A 28 11.75 -7.70 7.78
C ALA A 28 12.63 -8.75 8.50
N THR A 29 12.42 -8.96 9.80
CA THR A 29 13.20 -9.94 10.58
C THR A 29 12.83 -11.38 10.21
N LEU A 30 11.56 -11.65 9.97
CA LEU A 30 11.11 -12.98 9.52
C LEU A 30 11.53 -13.24 8.07
N GLY A 31 11.47 -12.20 7.22
CA GLY A 31 11.80 -12.31 5.82
C GLY A 31 10.97 -13.39 5.09
N PRO A 32 11.58 -14.22 4.23
CA PRO A 32 10.89 -15.27 3.48
C PRO A 32 10.17 -16.32 4.35
N GLU A 33 10.56 -16.48 5.63
CA GLU A 33 9.93 -17.43 6.55
C GLU A 33 8.44 -17.10 6.80
N VAL A 34 8.00 -15.86 6.51
CA VAL A 34 6.58 -15.47 6.50
C VAL A 34 5.72 -16.33 5.57
N GLN A 35 6.32 -16.94 4.54
CA GLN A 35 5.62 -17.84 3.62
C GLN A 35 5.22 -19.19 4.27
N GLY A 36 5.84 -19.56 5.40
CA GLY A 36 5.63 -20.84 6.07
C GLY A 36 4.18 -21.11 6.50
N SER A 37 3.80 -22.39 6.54
CA SER A 37 2.43 -22.82 6.85
C SER A 37 2.19 -23.20 8.32
N SER A 38 3.18 -23.04 9.19
CA SER A 38 3.01 -23.27 10.63
C SER A 38 1.90 -22.40 11.21
N ALA A 39 1.15 -22.93 12.18
CA ALA A 39 0.08 -22.20 12.86
C ALA A 39 0.57 -20.87 13.46
N ALA A 40 1.78 -20.85 14.02
CA ALA A 40 2.39 -19.65 14.58
C ALA A 40 2.68 -18.60 13.51
N VAL A 41 3.27 -19.00 12.38
CA VAL A 41 3.59 -18.09 11.25
C VAL A 41 2.30 -17.57 10.62
N SER A 42 1.28 -18.41 10.47
CA SER A 42 -0.01 -18.00 9.91
C SER A 42 -0.74 -17.00 10.82
N ALA A 43 -0.74 -17.22 12.14
CA ALA A 43 -1.30 -16.29 13.11
C ALA A 43 -0.56 -14.94 13.12
N LEU A 44 0.76 -14.98 12.98
CA LEU A 44 1.60 -13.79 12.90
C LEU A 44 1.30 -12.99 11.62
N ARG A 45 1.24 -13.66 10.47
CA ARG A 45 0.88 -13.06 9.19
C ARG A 45 -0.50 -12.43 9.22
N ALA A 46 -1.49 -13.14 9.77
CA ALA A 46 -2.84 -12.61 9.95
C ALA A 46 -2.83 -11.34 10.83
N SER A 47 -2.02 -11.33 11.91
CA SER A 47 -1.86 -10.15 12.76
C SER A 47 -1.22 -8.98 12.02
N CYS A 48 -0.22 -9.23 11.17
CA CYS A 48 0.40 -8.20 10.34
C CYS A 48 -0.60 -7.62 9.32
N LEU A 49 -1.36 -8.48 8.62
CA LEU A 49 -2.38 -8.06 7.65
C LEU A 49 -3.49 -7.23 8.31
N LEU A 50 -3.99 -7.68 9.46
CA LEU A 50 -4.97 -6.93 10.25
C LEU A 50 -4.42 -5.59 10.71
N GLY A 51 -3.17 -5.55 11.18
CA GLY A 51 -2.51 -4.31 11.56
C GLY A 51 -2.36 -3.33 10.39
N CYS A 52 -2.02 -3.83 9.20
CA CYS A 52 -1.96 -3.01 7.99
C CYS A 52 -3.34 -2.44 7.63
N ALA A 53 -4.40 -3.26 7.70
CA ALA A 53 -5.76 -2.79 7.40
C ALA A 53 -6.18 -1.66 8.35
N VAL A 54 -5.97 -1.81 9.65
CA VAL A 54 -6.29 -0.76 10.64
C VAL A 54 -5.46 0.51 10.40
N MET A 55 -4.21 0.38 10.00
CA MET A 55 -3.37 1.53 9.66
C MET A 55 -3.77 2.22 8.35
N GLN A 56 -4.27 1.48 7.35
CA GLN A 56 -4.78 2.05 6.10
C GLN A 56 -6.01 2.92 6.33
N ASP A 57 -6.89 2.52 7.24
CA ASP A 57 -8.11 3.26 7.61
C ASP A 57 -7.83 4.47 8.52
N ASN A 58 -6.58 4.67 8.96
CA ASN A 58 -6.21 5.79 9.80
C ASN A 58 -6.12 7.09 8.98
N PRO A 59 -6.62 8.24 9.48
CA PRO A 59 -6.54 9.51 8.76
C PRO A 59 -5.12 10.11 8.66
N ASP A 60 -4.16 9.64 9.46
CA ASP A 60 -2.77 10.10 9.40
C ASP A 60 -2.02 9.46 8.22
N CYS A 61 -1.64 10.27 7.23
CA CYS A 61 -0.95 9.79 6.04
C CYS A 61 0.44 9.16 6.30
N LEU A 62 1.10 9.45 7.42
CA LEU A 62 2.33 8.75 7.82
C LEU A 62 2.02 7.31 8.24
N VAL A 63 0.91 7.11 8.95
CA VAL A 63 0.44 5.77 9.35
C VAL A 63 0.04 4.97 8.12
N GLN A 64 -0.69 5.59 7.19
CA GLN A 64 -1.03 4.97 5.91
C GLN A 64 0.22 4.58 5.10
N ALA A 65 1.23 5.45 5.04
CA ALA A 65 2.47 5.18 4.33
C ALA A 65 3.21 3.95 4.90
N GLN A 66 3.26 3.84 6.24
CA GLN A 66 3.84 2.68 6.91
C GLN A 66 3.05 1.39 6.64
N ALA A 67 1.72 1.48 6.56
CA ALA A 67 0.88 0.33 6.21
C ALA A 67 1.21 -0.18 4.81
N ILE A 68 1.35 0.73 3.84
CA ILE A 68 1.74 0.40 2.46
C ILE A 68 3.13 -0.24 2.44
N SER A 69 4.11 0.28 3.19
CA SER A 69 5.43 -0.35 3.29
C SER A 69 5.39 -1.76 3.89
N CYS A 70 4.57 -1.99 4.92
CA CYS A 70 4.39 -3.31 5.50
C CYS A 70 3.75 -4.28 4.49
N LEU A 71 2.72 -3.84 3.76
CA LEU A 71 2.06 -4.63 2.72
C LEU A 71 3.01 -4.93 1.55
N GLN A 72 3.85 -3.98 1.16
CA GLN A 72 4.89 -4.17 0.16
C GLN A 72 5.84 -5.31 0.56
N GLN A 73 6.34 -5.31 1.80
CA GLN A 73 7.22 -6.37 2.32
C GLN A 73 6.50 -7.71 2.45
N LEU A 74 5.26 -7.71 2.95
CA LEU A 74 4.45 -8.94 3.02
C LEU A 74 4.22 -9.54 1.63
N HIS A 75 3.94 -8.70 0.63
CA HIS A 75 3.77 -9.15 -0.74
C HIS A 75 5.07 -9.68 -1.33
N MET A 76 6.21 -9.06 -1.00
CA MET A 76 7.53 -9.52 -1.44
C MET A 76 7.82 -10.95 -0.95
N PHE A 77 7.54 -11.23 0.33
CA PHE A 77 7.86 -12.52 0.95
C PHE A 77 6.76 -13.59 0.79
N ALA A 78 5.48 -13.19 0.74
CA ALA A 78 4.34 -14.10 0.76
C ALA A 78 3.18 -13.58 -0.12
N PRO A 79 3.38 -13.45 -1.45
CA PRO A 79 2.43 -12.79 -2.36
C PRO A 79 1.03 -13.41 -2.32
N HIS A 80 0.93 -14.74 -2.29
CA HIS A 80 -0.35 -15.46 -2.25
C HIS A 80 -1.22 -15.20 -1.01
N HIS A 81 -0.67 -14.54 0.02
CA HIS A 81 -1.39 -14.20 1.24
C HIS A 81 -1.83 -12.74 1.30
N VAL A 82 -1.41 -11.92 0.33
CA VAL A 82 -1.81 -10.52 0.23
C VAL A 82 -2.86 -10.39 -0.86
N ASN A 83 -3.98 -9.72 -0.57
CA ASN A 83 -5.00 -9.48 -1.58
C ASN A 83 -4.53 -8.39 -2.55
N LEU A 84 -4.05 -8.80 -3.72
CA LEU A 84 -3.52 -7.90 -4.74
C LEU A 84 -4.58 -6.88 -5.21
N SER A 85 -5.83 -7.31 -5.41
CA SER A 85 -6.92 -6.42 -5.84
C SER A 85 -7.16 -5.29 -4.84
N SER A 86 -7.26 -5.60 -3.55
CA SER A 86 -7.43 -4.59 -2.49
C SER A 86 -6.20 -3.69 -2.36
N LEU A 87 -4.99 -4.24 -2.51
CA LEU A 87 -3.76 -3.46 -2.47
C LEU A 87 -3.68 -2.47 -3.63
N VAL A 88 -3.86 -2.93 -4.88
CA VAL A 88 -3.87 -2.07 -6.07
C VAL A 88 -4.92 -0.96 -5.94
N LYS A 89 -6.11 -1.28 -5.40
CA LYS A 89 -7.15 -0.28 -5.10
C LYS A 89 -6.65 0.81 -4.14
N CYS A 90 -6.02 0.42 -3.04
CA CYS A 90 -5.45 1.36 -2.07
C CYS A 90 -4.35 2.23 -2.69
N LEU A 91 -3.45 1.64 -3.49
CA LEU A 91 -2.35 2.36 -4.16
C LEU A 91 -2.90 3.40 -5.14
N CYS A 92 -3.85 3.00 -5.99
CA CYS A 92 -4.47 3.89 -6.98
C CYS A 92 -5.14 5.10 -6.33
N MET A 93 -5.84 4.90 -5.21
CA MET A 93 -6.52 5.98 -4.48
C MET A 93 -5.53 6.97 -3.84
N ASN A 94 -4.34 6.51 -3.44
CA ASN A 94 -3.36 7.35 -2.74
C ASN A 94 -2.28 7.95 -3.66
N LEU A 95 -2.34 7.66 -4.97
CA LEU A 95 -1.33 8.07 -5.96
C LEU A 95 -1.19 9.60 -6.08
N SER A 96 -2.29 10.35 -5.96
CA SER A 96 -2.30 11.83 -5.97
C SER A 96 -2.46 12.45 -4.59
N SER A 97 -2.08 11.75 -3.52
CA SER A 97 -2.13 12.31 -2.17
C SER A 97 -1.27 13.58 -2.08
N SER A 98 -1.75 14.61 -1.37
CA SER A 98 -0.96 15.82 -1.11
C SER A 98 0.32 15.54 -0.28
N TYR A 99 0.39 14.38 0.39
CA TYR A 99 1.48 14.00 1.27
C TYR A 99 2.57 13.21 0.53
N LEU A 100 3.76 13.79 0.43
CA LEU A 100 4.90 13.21 -0.29
C LEU A 100 5.31 11.81 0.20
N LEU A 101 5.33 11.59 1.52
CA LEU A 101 5.74 10.31 2.09
C LEU A 101 4.77 9.17 1.74
N LEU A 102 3.48 9.48 1.67
CA LEU A 102 2.47 8.51 1.23
C LEU A 102 2.62 8.21 -0.25
N ARG A 103 2.79 9.23 -1.11
CA ARG A 103 3.05 9.04 -2.55
C ARG A 103 4.29 8.19 -2.81
N ARG A 104 5.39 8.42 -2.06
CA ARG A 104 6.61 7.60 -2.14
C ARG A 104 6.36 6.14 -1.80
N ALA A 105 5.65 5.87 -0.69
CA ALA A 105 5.32 4.50 -0.30
C ALA A 105 4.43 3.82 -1.36
N VAL A 106 3.46 4.55 -1.90
CA VAL A 106 2.58 4.08 -2.98
C VAL A 106 3.39 3.70 -4.21
N LEU A 107 4.23 4.60 -4.72
CA LEU A 107 4.99 4.36 -5.94
C LEU A 107 6.03 3.26 -5.76
N ALA A 108 6.72 3.19 -4.62
CA ALA A 108 7.65 2.10 -4.34
C ALA A 108 6.92 0.74 -4.35
N CYS A 109 5.75 0.66 -3.73
CA CYS A 109 4.94 -0.56 -3.72
C CYS A 109 4.42 -0.90 -5.11
N LEU A 110 3.86 0.07 -5.84
CA LEU A 110 3.35 -0.13 -7.19
C LEU A 110 4.44 -0.60 -8.16
N HIS A 111 5.61 0.03 -8.11
CA HIS A 111 6.78 -0.36 -8.89
C HIS A 111 7.16 -1.83 -8.65
N GLN A 112 7.21 -2.25 -7.38
CA GLN A 112 7.47 -3.65 -7.03
C GLN A 112 6.42 -4.60 -7.61
N LEU A 113 5.14 -4.24 -7.55
CA LEU A 113 4.06 -5.07 -8.09
C LEU A 113 4.15 -5.19 -9.61
N VAL A 114 4.36 -4.06 -10.32
CA VAL A 114 4.45 -4.04 -11.79
C VAL A 114 5.63 -4.85 -12.29
N GLN A 115 6.77 -4.85 -11.60
CA GLN A 115 7.91 -5.70 -11.96
C GLN A 115 7.62 -7.20 -11.94
N ARG A 116 6.61 -7.64 -11.17
CA ARG A 116 6.30 -9.07 -10.98
C ARG A 116 5.01 -9.50 -11.69
N GLU A 117 3.98 -8.67 -11.63
CA GLU A 117 2.57 -9.00 -11.94
C GLU A 117 1.91 -7.81 -12.68
N ALA A 118 2.60 -7.24 -13.69
CA ALA A 118 2.15 -6.06 -14.43
C ALA A 118 0.73 -6.20 -15.01
N VAL A 119 0.39 -7.39 -15.52
CA VAL A 119 -0.91 -7.66 -16.16
C VAL A 119 -2.02 -7.59 -15.12
N GLU A 120 -1.87 -8.31 -14.01
CA GLU A 120 -2.84 -8.35 -12.92
C GLU A 120 -3.01 -6.97 -12.27
N VAL A 121 -1.92 -6.22 -12.10
CA VAL A 121 -1.96 -4.84 -11.57
C VAL A 121 -2.77 -3.94 -12.50
N SER A 122 -2.55 -4.01 -13.80
CA SER A 122 -3.29 -3.23 -14.80
C SER A 122 -4.78 -3.61 -14.82
N GLU A 123 -5.09 -4.91 -14.82
CA GLU A 123 -6.46 -5.41 -14.79
C GLU A 123 -7.21 -4.95 -13.54
N HIS A 124 -6.59 -5.03 -12.37
CA HIS A 124 -7.18 -4.55 -11.13
C HIS A 124 -7.37 -3.03 -11.13
N ALA A 125 -6.39 -2.25 -11.63
CA ALA A 125 -6.51 -0.80 -11.74
C ALA A 125 -7.65 -0.38 -12.68
N VAL A 126 -7.87 -1.12 -13.77
CA VAL A 126 -9.01 -0.90 -14.68
C VAL A 126 -10.32 -1.35 -14.04
N ALA A 127 -10.33 -2.45 -13.27
CA ALA A 127 -11.54 -2.92 -12.60
C ALA A 127 -12.08 -1.91 -11.56
N LEU A 128 -11.22 -1.11 -10.92
CA LEU A 128 -11.62 -0.06 -9.98
C LEU A 128 -12.65 0.93 -10.56
N THR A 129 -12.59 1.16 -11.87
CA THR A 129 -13.36 2.22 -12.55
C THR A 129 -14.77 1.76 -12.88
N LYS A 130 -15.00 0.44 -12.88
CA LYS A 130 -16.32 -0.18 -13.06
C LYS A 130 -17.15 -0.20 -11.77
N ASP A 131 -16.48 -0.25 -10.62
CA ASP A 131 -17.14 -0.30 -9.30
C ASP A 131 -17.40 1.08 -8.68
N SER A 132 -16.64 2.10 -9.08
CA SER A 132 -16.67 3.43 -8.42
C SER A 132 -17.56 4.41 -9.18
N ARG A 133 -18.85 4.50 -8.82
CA ARG A 133 -19.74 5.53 -9.38
C ARG A 133 -19.66 6.90 -8.69
N GLU A 134 -19.09 7.07 -7.50
CA GLU A 134 -19.28 8.35 -6.77
C GLU A 134 -18.11 8.96 -5.95
N ASP A 135 -16.95 8.33 -5.75
CA ASP A 135 -15.92 8.89 -4.84
C ASP A 135 -14.50 9.00 -5.43
N PHE A 136 -14.33 9.58 -6.63
CA PHE A 136 -12.99 9.85 -7.14
C PHE A 136 -12.37 11.10 -6.49
N ILE A 137 -11.22 10.90 -5.84
CA ILE A 137 -10.30 11.96 -5.47
C ILE A 137 -9.94 12.74 -6.75
N PRO A 138 -10.12 14.07 -6.80
CA PRO A 138 -9.87 14.87 -8.00
C PRO A 138 -8.37 14.86 -8.29
N GLY A 139 -7.94 14.08 -9.29
CA GLY A 139 -6.54 14.13 -9.74
C GLY A 139 -6.03 12.96 -10.55
N VAL A 140 -6.62 11.76 -10.44
CA VAL A 140 -6.16 10.56 -11.18
C VAL A 140 -7.31 9.97 -11.98
N ASN A 141 -7.27 10.11 -13.31
CA ASN A 141 -8.34 9.63 -14.19
C ASN A 141 -8.08 8.22 -14.72
N ILE A 142 -7.81 7.25 -13.83
CA ILE A 142 -7.42 5.88 -14.22
C ILE A 142 -8.45 5.24 -15.17
N GLY A 143 -9.74 5.61 -15.06
CA GLY A 143 -10.80 5.11 -15.91
C GLY A 143 -10.67 5.47 -17.39
N GLU A 144 -10.18 6.66 -17.69
CA GLU A 144 -10.09 7.13 -19.07
C GLU A 144 -8.69 6.90 -19.68
N ILE A 145 -7.63 7.04 -18.89
CA ILE A 145 -6.24 7.00 -19.37
C ILE A 145 -5.44 5.77 -18.90
N GLY A 146 -6.04 4.90 -18.09
CA GLY A 146 -5.37 3.74 -17.49
C GLY A 146 -4.37 4.13 -16.39
N LEU A 147 -3.73 3.11 -15.79
CA LEU A 147 -2.72 3.31 -14.76
C LEU A 147 -1.46 4.00 -15.31
N GLU A 148 -1.05 3.66 -16.53
CA GLU A 148 0.09 4.29 -17.21
C GLU A 148 -0.15 5.79 -17.44
N GLY A 149 -1.31 6.16 -18.00
CA GLY A 149 -1.66 7.56 -18.18
C GLY A 149 -1.77 8.32 -16.86
N ALA A 150 -2.22 7.66 -15.80
CA ALA A 150 -2.23 8.23 -14.45
C ALA A 150 -0.83 8.52 -13.91
N LEU A 151 0.14 7.62 -14.13
CA LEU A 151 1.54 7.82 -13.77
C LEU A 151 2.18 8.96 -14.57
N LEU A 152 1.92 9.04 -15.88
CA LEU A 152 2.37 10.15 -16.72
C LEU A 152 1.79 11.49 -16.26
N SER A 153 0.49 11.52 -15.94
CA SER A 153 -0.18 12.71 -15.41
C SER A 153 0.36 13.13 -14.04
N LEU A 154 0.82 12.18 -13.23
CA LEU A 154 1.50 12.46 -11.97
C LEU A 154 2.89 13.06 -12.23
N LEU A 155 3.65 12.50 -13.17
CA LEU A 155 4.99 12.98 -13.53
C LEU A 155 4.99 14.45 -13.96
N ASP A 156 3.94 14.90 -14.67
CA ASP A 156 3.79 16.30 -15.10
C ASP A 156 3.60 17.28 -13.93
N LYS A 157 3.05 16.80 -12.80
CA LYS A 157 2.74 17.61 -11.62
C LYS A 157 3.75 17.44 -10.49
N GLU A 158 4.60 16.42 -10.57
CA GLU A 158 5.50 16.04 -9.50
C GLU A 158 6.70 16.98 -9.39
N LEU A 159 7.02 17.39 -8.16
CA LEU A 159 8.15 18.29 -7.88
C LEU A 159 9.33 17.55 -7.21
N ASP A 160 9.09 16.37 -6.63
CA ASP A 160 10.16 15.60 -5.99
C ASP A 160 11.00 14.86 -7.04
N PRO A 161 12.31 15.16 -7.17
CA PRO A 161 13.13 14.60 -8.24
C PRO A 161 13.32 13.09 -8.10
N LYS A 162 13.33 12.57 -6.87
CA LYS A 162 13.45 11.12 -6.63
C LYS A 162 12.17 10.41 -7.07
N LEU A 163 11.01 10.97 -6.73
CA LEU A 163 9.73 10.42 -7.18
C LEU A 163 9.57 10.47 -8.70
N CYS A 164 10.01 11.55 -9.36
CA CYS A 164 10.04 11.62 -10.82
C CYS A 164 10.93 10.53 -11.43
N GLN A 165 12.07 10.22 -10.82
CA GLN A 165 12.94 9.13 -11.25
C GLN A 165 12.22 7.78 -11.08
N ASP A 166 11.64 7.53 -9.90
CA ASP A 166 10.97 6.26 -9.61
C ASP A 166 9.77 6.02 -10.55
N ILE A 167 9.02 7.06 -10.92
CA ILE A 167 7.92 6.96 -11.90
C ILE A 167 8.45 6.58 -13.30
N ARG A 168 9.59 7.14 -13.74
CA ARG A 168 10.17 6.84 -15.06
C ARG A 168 10.76 5.43 -15.15
N GLU A 169 11.13 4.85 -14.02
CA GLU A 169 11.68 3.50 -13.93
C GLU A 169 10.58 2.43 -13.77
N THR A 170 9.32 2.85 -13.53
CA THR A 170 8.13 1.99 -13.42
C THR A 170 7.48 1.76 -14.77
#